data_AF-A0A7W1R002-F1
#
_entry.id   AF-A0A7W1R002-F1
#
_cell.length_a   1.000
_cell.length_b   1.000
_cell.length_c   1.000
_cell.angle_alpha   90.00
_cell.angle_beta   90.00
_cell.angle_gamma   90.00
#
_symmetry.space_group_name_H-M   'P 1'
#
loop_
_entity.id
_entity.type
_entity.pdbx_description
1 polymer ?
#
loop_
_entity_poly.entity_id
_entity_poly.type
_entity_poly.pdbx_seq_one_letter_code
_entity_poly.pdbx_strand_id
1 'polypeptide(L)' 'MTNEPKNLGARYRIDAGGSNFTVQAFAEGLLSFMGHNPTFVVRRYGGDVQFAVGNTEVDSMLLPAQADTLSVR' A
#
# COMPACT_ATOMS: atom_id res chain seq x y z
N MET A 1 31.18 6.08 -17.72
CA MET A 1 29.80 6.57 -17.60
C MET A 1 28.87 5.40 -17.81
N THR A 2 28.38 4.80 -16.72
CA THR A 2 27.35 3.77 -16.76
C THR A 2 26.04 4.46 -17.14
N ASN A 3 25.54 4.20 -18.34
CA ASN A 3 24.22 4.66 -18.74
C ASN A 3 23.20 3.85 -17.93
N GLU A 4 22.63 4.45 -16.89
CA GLU A 4 21.42 3.90 -16.29
C GLU A 4 20.34 3.85 -17.38
N PRO A 5 19.66 2.71 -17.56
CA PRO A 5 18.57 2.64 -18.52
C PRO A 5 17.54 3.71 -18.17
N LYS A 6 17.23 4.56 -19.14
CA LYS A 6 16.15 5.54 -19.02
C LYS A 6 14.89 4.74 -18.70
N ASN A 7 14.43 4.84 -17.45
CA ASN A 7 13.32 4.05 -16.96
C ASN A 7 12.05 4.53 -17.69
N LEU A 8 11.64 3.79 -18.73
CA LEU A 8 10.55 4.14 -19.65
C LEU A 8 9.17 3.93 -19.02
N GLY A 9 9.11 3.38 -17.81
CA GLY A 9 7.88 3.14 -17.07
C GLY A 9 7.20 4.43 -16.60
N ALA A 10 5.88 4.39 -16.45
CA ALA A 10 5.13 5.51 -15.90
C ALA A 10 5.14 5.47 -14.37
N ARG A 11 5.52 6.59 -13.73
CA ARG A 11 5.47 6.77 -12.28
C ARG A 11 4.21 7.54 -11.89
N TYR A 12 3.47 7.01 -10.93
CA TYR A 12 2.29 7.64 -10.36
C TYR A 12 2.44 7.81 -8.85
N ARG A 13 1.82 8.86 -8.32
CA ARG A 13 1.75 9.11 -6.88
C ARG A 13 0.41 8.65 -6.35
N ILE A 14 0.45 7.88 -5.26
CA ILE A 14 -0.73 7.47 -4.51
C ILE A 14 -1.14 8.64 -3.62
N ASP A 15 -2.27 9.27 -3.96
CA ASP A 15 -2.87 10.32 -3.16
C ASP A 15 -3.87 9.74 -2.16
N ALA A 16 -3.63 9.95 -0.87
CA ALA A 16 -4.50 9.50 0.20
C ALA A 16 -5.89 10.15 0.15
N GLY A 17 -5.99 11.39 -0.34
CA GLY A 17 -7.28 12.11 -0.40
C GLY A 17 -8.31 11.47 -1.34
N GLY A 18 -7.85 10.75 -2.37
CA GLY A 18 -8.69 10.07 -3.36
C GLY A 18 -8.62 8.54 -3.33
N SER A 19 -7.89 7.97 -2.38
CA SER A 19 -7.66 6.51 -2.29
C SER A 19 -8.29 5.92 -1.02
N ASN A 20 -8.40 4.59 -0.94
CA ASN A 20 -8.72 3.88 0.30
C ASN A 20 -7.68 2.81 0.56
N PHE A 21 -7.01 2.85 1.71
CA PHE A 21 -6.08 1.82 2.16
C PHE A 21 -6.56 1.21 3.48
N THR A 22 -6.74 -0.11 3.48
CA THR A 22 -7.21 -0.87 4.64
C THR A 22 -6.32 -2.06 4.92
N VAL A 23 -6.16 -2.40 6.20
CA VAL A 23 -5.44 -3.59 6.66
C VAL A 23 -6.42 -4.46 7.45
N GLN A 24 -6.49 -5.75 7.12
CA GLN A 24 -7.26 -6.71 7.90
C GLN A 24 -6.31 -7.49 8.81
N ALA A 25 -6.61 -7.50 10.10
CA ALA A 25 -5.92 -8.39 11.03
C ALA A 25 -6.69 -9.71 11.11
N PHE A 26 -5.96 -10.82 11.09
CA PHE A 26 -6.52 -12.15 11.24
C PHE A 26 -6.16 -12.67 12.63
N ALA A 27 -7.16 -12.95 13.44
CA ALA A 27 -6.96 -13.55 14.75
C ALA A 27 -6.86 -15.08 14.57
N GLU A 28 -5.64 -15.60 14.51
CA GLU A 28 -5.39 -17.04 14.47
C GLU A 28 -5.01 -17.61 15.84
N GLY A 29 -5.15 -18.93 16.00
CA GLY A 29 -4.76 -19.66 17.21
C GLY A 29 -5.57 -19.30 18.45
N LEU A 30 -4.92 -19.27 19.61
CA LEU A 30 -5.54 -18.96 20.90
C LEU A 30 -6.19 -17.57 20.95
N LEU A 31 -5.84 -16.62 20.08
CA LEU A 31 -6.44 -15.27 20.12
C LEU A 31 -7.76 -15.18 19.33
N SER A 32 -8.14 -16.24 18.60
CA SER A 32 -9.41 -16.31 17.86
C SER A 32 -10.65 -16.21 18.74
N PHE A 33 -10.57 -16.54 20.04
CA PHE A 33 -11.70 -16.37 20.97
C PHE A 33 -11.98 -14.91 21.32
N MET A 34 -11.03 -13.99 21.09
CA MET A 34 -11.14 -12.57 21.47
C MET A 34 -11.83 -11.70 20.42
N GLY A 35 -12.27 -12.26 19.28
CA GLY A 35 -13.21 -11.59 18.40
C GLY A 35 -12.86 -11.60 16.92
N HIS A 36 -13.74 -10.95 16.16
CA HIS A 36 -13.77 -10.87 14.70
C HIS A 36 -12.47 -10.34 14.10
N ASN A 37 -12.11 -10.79 12.89
CA ASN A 37 -10.98 -10.28 12.09
C ASN A 37 -11.20 -8.81 11.72
N PRO A 38 -10.67 -7.84 12.49
CA PRO A 38 -11.03 -6.44 12.31
C PRO A 38 -10.35 -5.88 11.06
N THR A 39 -11.07 -5.02 10.36
CA THR A 39 -10.51 -4.21 9.26
C THR A 39 -10.23 -2.81 9.78
N PHE A 40 -9.00 -2.35 9.59
CA PHE A 40 -8.57 -1.01 9.94
C PHE A 40 -8.48 -0.15 8.67
N VAL A 41 -8.98 1.07 8.74
CA VAL A 41 -8.63 2.14 7.82
C VAL A 41 -7.29 2.74 8.25
N VAL A 42 -6.38 2.92 7.29
CA VAL A 42 -5.13 3.67 7.47
C VAL A 42 -5.34 5.08 6.92
N ARG A 43 -5.27 6.10 7.76
CA ARG A 43 -5.60 7.49 7.33
C ARG A 43 -4.41 8.25 6.78
N ARG A 44 -3.20 7.87 7.16
CA ARG A 44 -1.96 8.49 6.68
C ARG A 44 -1.09 7.47 5.97
N TYR A 45 -1.12 7.55 4.65
CA TYR A 45 -0.27 6.81 3.73
C TYR A 45 -0.01 7.66 2.50
N GLY A 46 0.95 7.26 1.68
CA GLY A 46 1.24 7.92 0.42
C GLY A 46 2.61 7.51 -0.09
N GLY A 47 2.78 7.47 -1.39
CA GLY A 47 4.00 6.98 -2.01
C GLY A 47 3.89 6.88 -3.52
N ASP A 48 4.79 6.13 -4.13
CA ASP A 48 4.93 6.05 -5.57
C ASP A 48 4.78 4.61 -6.06
N VAL A 49 4.16 4.46 -7.23
CA VAL A 49 4.08 3.21 -7.97
C VAL A 49 4.66 3.44 -9.37
N GLN A 50 5.47 2.49 -9.83
CA GLN A 50 6.02 2.46 -11.17
C GLN A 50 5.46 1.27 -11.92
N PHE A 51 4.92 1.52 -13.11
CA PHE A 51 4.43 0.48 -14.01
C PHE A 51 5.46 0.17 -15.09
N ALA A 52 5.50 -1.08 -15.52
CA ALA A 52 6.32 -1.51 -16.64
C ALA A 52 5.83 -0.89 -17.96
N VAL A 53 6.73 -0.83 -18.93
CA VAL A 53 6.50 -0.15 -20.21
C VAL A 53 5.54 -0.95 -21.06
N GLY A 54 4.48 -0.30 -21.55
CA GLY A 54 3.57 -0.91 -22.52
C GLY A 54 2.62 -1.96 -21.94
N ASN A 55 2.58 -2.12 -20.61
CA ASN A 55 1.59 -2.94 -19.92
C ASN A 55 1.16 -2.28 -18.59
N THR A 56 0.32 -2.98 -17.82
CA THR A 56 -0.19 -2.51 -16.52
C THR A 56 0.44 -3.26 -15.34
N GLU A 57 1.56 -3.94 -15.55
CA GLU A 57 2.27 -4.64 -14.48
C GLU A 57 3.03 -3.64 -13.60
N VAL A 58 3.00 -3.87 -12.29
CA VAL A 58 3.76 -3.07 -11.33
C VAL A 58 5.20 -3.54 -11.35
N ASP A 59 6.11 -2.63 -11.69
CA ASP A 59 7.56 -2.84 -11.64
C ASP A 59 8.08 -2.63 -10.21
N SER A 60 7.67 -1.52 -9.58
CA SER A 60 8.00 -1.25 -8.18
C SER A 60 6.94 -0.40 -7.47
N MET A 61 6.83 -0.55 -6.15
CA MET A 61 5.92 0.22 -5.32
C MET A 61 6.53 0.48 -3.94
N LEU A 62 6.44 1.73 -3.48
CA LEU A 62 6.80 2.12 -2.13
C LEU A 62 5.60 2.86 -1.51
N LEU A 63 5.02 2.28 -0.45
CA LEU A 63 3.84 2.84 0.22
C LEU A 63 4.05 2.95 1.75
N PRO A 64 4.71 4.01 2.23
CA PRO A 64 4.75 4.36 3.63
C PRO A 64 3.35 4.54 4.20
N ALA A 65 3.15 4.03 5.41
CA ALA A 65 1.91 4.12 6.17
C ALA A 65 2.21 4.37 7.66
N GLN A 66 1.41 5.23 8.30
CA GLN A 66 1.59 5.56 9.72
C GLN A 66 0.67 4.72 10.59
N ALA A 67 1.28 3.87 11.44
CA ALA A 67 0.57 2.89 12.24
C ALA A 67 -0.34 3.51 13.31
N ASP A 68 -0.01 4.70 13.80
CA ASP A 68 -0.82 5.46 14.76
C ASP A 68 -2.13 6.01 14.19
N THR A 69 -2.32 5.89 12.87
CA THR A 69 -3.55 6.32 12.19
C THR A 69 -4.52 5.18 11.87
N LEU A 70 -4.23 3.96 12.31
CA LEU A 70 -5.15 2.85 12.19
C LEU A 70 -6.38 3.13 13.04
N SER A 71 -7.56 3.01 12.42
CA SER A 71 -8.85 3.07 13.13
C SER A 71 -9.74 1.96 12.62
N VAL A 72 -10.50 1.33 13.53
CA VAL A 72 -11.50 0.32 13.14
C VAL A 72 -12.47 0.96 12.15
N ARG A 73 -12.71 0.26 11.04
CA ARG A 73 -13.59 0.72 9.98
C ARG A 73 -15.06 0.66 10.37
#